data_AF-A0A258MSD6-F1
#
_entry.id   AF-A0A258MSD6-F1
#
_cell.length_a   1.000
_cell.length_b   1.000
_cell.length_c   1.000
_cell.angle_alpha   90.00
_cell.angle_beta   90.00
_cell.angle_gamma   90.00
#
_symmetry.space_group_name_H-M   'P 1'
#
loop_
_entity.id
_entity.type
_entity.pdbx_description
1 polymer ?
#
loop_
_entity_poly.entity_id
_entity_poly.type
_entity_poly.pdbx_seq_one_letter_code
_entity_poly.pdbx_strand_id
1 'polypeptide(L)'
;MSQKLARLQARQRELHERAAQERAEFALHFEPLEKPLSWADKGIDAFNFMKSTPILWTSAFAVLAHYKPKLASKVLAVGWGAVKLLKGAKSLL
;
A
#
# COMPACT_ATOMS: atom_id res chain seq x y z
N MET A 1 -29.57 2.02 -33.88
CA MET A 1 -28.16 2.01 -33.44
C MET A 1 -27.36 2.86 -34.41
N SER A 2 -26.77 3.96 -33.95
CA SER A 2 -26.10 4.94 -34.82
C SER A 2 -24.78 4.37 -35.36
N GLN A 3 -24.51 4.49 -36.66
CA GLN A 3 -23.23 4.09 -37.28
C GLN A 3 -22.02 4.74 -36.57
N LYS A 4 -22.21 5.92 -35.97
CA LYS A 4 -21.21 6.62 -35.17
C LYS A 4 -20.84 5.85 -33.89
N LEU A 5 -21.83 5.25 -33.22
CA LEU A 5 -21.60 4.41 -32.04
C LEU A 5 -20.84 3.12 -32.40
N ALA A 6 -21.21 2.46 -33.50
CA ALA A 6 -20.51 1.28 -33.97
C ALA A 6 -19.03 1.57 -34.31
N ARG A 7 -18.76 2.72 -34.95
CA ARG A 7 -17.39 3.15 -35.27
C ARG A 7 -16.58 3.52 -34.02
N LEU A 8 -17.21 4.16 -33.03
CA LEU A 8 -16.57 4.46 -31.75
C LEU A 8 -16.23 3.18 -30.99
N GLN A 9 -17.13 2.20 -30.98
CA GLN A 9 -16.92 0.93 -30.28
C GLN A 9 -15.83 0.09 -30.95
N ALA A 10 -15.74 0.09 -32.28
CA ALA A 10 -14.63 -0.54 -33.00
C ALA A 10 -13.28 0.12 -32.66
N ARG A 11 -13.23 1.45 -32.64
CA ARG A 11 -12.02 2.21 -32.28
C ARG A 11 -11.65 2.05 -30.80
N GLN A 12 -12.64 1.93 -29.92
CA GLN A 12 -12.41 1.61 -28.51
C GLN A 12 -11.73 0.25 -28.36
N ARG A 13 -12.17 -0.77 -29.11
CA ARG A 13 -11.56 -2.10 -29.07
C ARG A 13 -10.10 -2.06 -29.53
N GLU A 14 -9.81 -1.41 -30.66
CA GLU A 14 -8.42 -1.24 -31.13
C GLU A 14 -7.54 -0.52 -30.09
N LEU A 15 -8.05 0.53 -29.44
CA LEU A 15 -7.31 1.26 -28.41
C LEU A 15 -7.10 0.41 -27.15
N HIS A 16 -8.07 -0.41 -26.77
CA HIS A 16 -7.93 -1.33 -25.65
C HIS A 16 -6.89 -2.42 -25.93
N GLU A 17 -6.85 -2.96 -27.14
CA GLU A 17 -5.85 -3.95 -27.56
C GLU A 17 -4.44 -3.37 -27.55
N ARG A 18 -4.25 -2.16 -28.10
CA ARG A 18 -2.95 -1.46 -28.04
C ARG A 18 -2.52 -1.15 -26.61
N ALA A 19 -3.43 -0.63 -25.79
CA ALA A 19 -3.12 -0.35 -24.38
C ALA A 19 -2.84 -1.64 -23.58
N ALA A 20 -3.37 -2.80 -23.98
CA ALA A 20 -3.03 -4.07 -23.36
C ALA A 20 -1.62 -4.54 -23.76
N GLN A 21 -1.25 -4.37 -25.03
CA GLN A 21 0.10 -4.66 -25.53
C GLN A 21 1.15 -3.76 -24.85
N GLU A 22 0.90 -2.45 -24.78
CA GLU A 22 1.78 -1.50 -24.11
C GLU A 22 1.94 -1.83 -22.61
N ARG A 23 0.86 -2.19 -21.91
CA ARG A 23 0.94 -2.64 -20.51
C ARG A 23 1.78 -3.90 -20.33
N ALA A 24 1.71 -4.84 -21.28
CA ALA A 24 2.52 -6.06 -21.25
C ALA A 24 4.01 -5.78 -21.50
N GLU A 25 4.33 -4.87 -22.42
CA GLU A 25 5.70 -4.40 -22.66
C GLU A 25 6.25 -3.63 -21.46
N PHE A 26 5.45 -2.78 -20.82
CA PHE A 26 5.85 -2.12 -19.59
C PHE A 26 6.07 -3.13 -18.45
N ALA A 27 5.17 -4.11 -18.27
CA ALA A 27 5.31 -5.12 -17.21
C ALA A 27 6.64 -5.89 -17.28
N LEU A 28 7.13 -6.22 -18.49
CA LEU A 28 8.44 -6.84 -18.71
C LEU A 28 9.61 -6.02 -18.13
N HIS A 29 9.53 -4.69 -18.17
CA HIS A 29 10.54 -3.81 -17.61
C HIS A 29 10.35 -3.54 -16.11
N PHE A 30 9.15 -3.77 -15.59
CA PHE A 30 8.81 -3.56 -14.18
C PHE A 30 8.83 -4.84 -13.33
N GLU A 31 9.00 -6.04 -13.90
CA GLU A 31 9.12 -7.32 -13.18
C GLU A 31 10.04 -7.26 -11.92
N PRO A 32 11.21 -6.59 -11.94
CA PRO A 32 12.07 -6.49 -10.76
C PRO A 32 11.49 -5.58 -9.66
N LEU A 33 10.65 -4.61 -10.05
CA LEU A 33 10.05 -3.60 -9.18
C LEU A 33 8.64 -3.98 -8.71
N GLU A 34 7.98 -4.96 -9.34
CA GLU A 34 6.66 -5.44 -8.90
C GLU A 34 6.67 -5.98 -7.46
N LYS A 35 7.71 -6.71 -7.07
CA LYS A 35 7.84 -7.24 -5.70
C LYS A 35 7.92 -6.15 -4.63
N PRO A 36 8.84 -5.17 -4.72
CA PRO A 36 8.89 -4.09 -3.73
C PRO A 36 7.66 -3.18 -3.78
N LEU A 37 7.09 -2.92 -4.97
CA LEU A 37 5.88 -2.09 -5.09
C LEU A 37 4.65 -2.79 -4.49
N SER A 38 4.47 -4.07 -4.76
CA SER A 38 3.41 -4.89 -4.15
C SER A 38 3.55 -4.96 -2.63
N TRP A 39 4.78 -4.96 -2.10
CA TRP A 39 5.00 -4.90 -0.66
C TRP A 39 4.60 -3.55 -0.07
N ALA A 40 4.87 -2.44 -0.76
CA ALA A 40 4.40 -1.12 -0.35
C ALA A 40 2.88 -1.04 -0.35
N ASP A 41 2.22 -1.55 -1.38
CA ASP A 41 0.76 -1.56 -1.52
C ASP A 41 0.10 -2.40 -0.42
N LYS A 42 0.62 -3.62 -0.19
CA LYS A 42 0.21 -4.47 0.95
C LYS A 42 0.50 -3.81 2.30
N GLY A 43 1.56 -3.01 2.40
CA GLY A 43 1.88 -2.24 3.60
C GLY A 43 0.86 -1.13 3.88
N ILE A 44 0.41 -0.44 2.84
CA ILE A 44 -0.66 0.57 2.92
C ILE A 44 -1.97 -0.10 3.33
N ASP A 45 -2.30 -1.25 2.74
CA ASP A 45 -3.48 -2.02 3.11
C ASP A 45 -3.44 -2.49 4.57
N ALA A 46 -2.29 -3.01 5.02
CA ALA A 46 -2.10 -3.41 6.41
C ALA A 46 -2.23 -2.20 7.36
N PHE A 47 -1.71 -1.05 6.98
CA PHE A 47 -1.86 0.20 7.74
C PHE A 47 -3.32 0.66 7.79
N ASN A 48 -4.04 0.61 6.67
CA ASN A 48 -5.45 0.96 6.60
C ASN A 48 -6.30 -0.01 7.44
N PHE A 49 -6.00 -1.31 7.41
CA PHE A 49 -6.62 -2.31 8.26
C PHE A 49 -6.38 -2.03 9.76
N MET A 50 -5.13 -1.73 10.13
CA MET A 50 -4.77 -1.34 11.49
C MET A 50 -5.55 -0.10 11.95
N LYS A 51 -5.67 0.90 11.07
CA LYS A 51 -6.41 2.13 11.33
C LYS A 51 -7.91 1.91 11.47
N SER A 52 -8.50 1.03 10.65
CA SER A 52 -9.94 0.74 10.66
C SER A 52 -10.36 -0.18 11.81
N THR A 53 -9.42 -0.93 12.39
CA THR A 53 -9.68 -1.89 13.47
C THR A 53 -8.90 -1.58 14.76
N PRO A 54 -9.18 -0.44 15.41
CA PRO A 54 -8.40 0.01 16.56
C PRO A 54 -8.42 -0.95 17.76
N ILE A 55 -9.51 -1.69 17.92
CA ILE A 55 -9.71 -2.64 19.01
C ILE A 55 -8.76 -3.84 18.91
N LEU A 56 -8.43 -4.30 17.70
CA LEU A 56 -7.60 -5.50 17.51
C LEU A 56 -6.17 -5.26 17.96
N TRP A 57 -5.58 -4.14 17.59
CA TRP A 57 -4.18 -3.87 17.94
C TRP A 57 -4.02 -3.37 19.36
N THR A 58 -4.98 -2.61 19.88
CA THR A 58 -4.97 -2.20 21.29
C THR A 58 -5.15 -3.38 22.23
N SER A 59 -6.04 -4.33 21.92
CA SER A 59 -6.19 -5.56 22.70
C SER A 59 -4.97 -6.47 22.60
N ALA A 60 -4.41 -6.66 21.40
CA ALA A 60 -3.16 -7.40 21.21
C ALA A 60 -2.00 -6.77 22.01
N PHE A 61 -1.89 -5.43 22.00
CA PHE A 61 -0.90 -4.72 22.80
C PHE A 61 -1.18 -4.83 24.31
N ALA A 62 -2.43 -4.78 24.74
CA ALA A 62 -2.81 -4.96 26.14
C ALA A 62 -2.40 -6.36 26.66
N VAL A 63 -2.63 -7.40 25.86
CA VAL A 63 -2.17 -8.77 26.17
C VAL A 63 -0.63 -8.79 26.25
N LEU A 64 0.06 -8.20 25.28
CA LEU A 64 1.53 -8.12 25.29
C LEU A 64 2.07 -7.38 26.52
N ALA A 65 1.46 -6.26 26.88
CA ALA A 65 1.83 -5.47 28.06
C ALA A 65 1.58 -6.24 29.36
N HIS A 66 0.50 -7.01 29.42
CA HIS A 66 0.16 -7.83 30.57
C HIS A 66 1.17 -8.98 30.78
N TYR A 67 1.48 -9.73 29.73
CA TYR A 67 2.35 -10.92 29.85
C TYR A 67 3.84 -10.61 29.77
N LYS A 68 4.25 -9.56 29.03
CA LYS A 68 5.65 -9.22 28.77
C LYS A 68 5.86 -7.70 28.80
N PRO A 69 5.73 -7.06 29.98
CA PRO A 69 5.82 -5.60 30.11
C PRO A 69 7.18 -5.04 29.68
N LYS A 70 8.29 -5.77 29.89
CA LYS A 70 9.63 -5.37 29.43
C LYS A 70 9.79 -5.36 27.91
N LEU A 71 9.01 -6.16 27.18
CA LEU A 71 8.99 -6.13 25.71
C LEU A 71 8.08 -5.00 25.23
N ALA A 72 6.92 -4.82 25.85
CA ALA A 72 6.01 -3.73 25.54
C ALA A 72 6.69 -2.35 25.69
N SER A 73 7.47 -2.14 26.74
CA SER A 73 8.22 -0.89 26.94
C SER A 73 9.30 -0.66 25.89
N LYS A 74 9.98 -1.72 25.43
CA LYS A 74 10.94 -1.62 24.31
C LYS A 74 10.24 -1.27 23.00
N VAL A 75 9.11 -1.90 22.71
CA VAL A 75 8.30 -1.61 21.51
C VAL A 75 7.83 -0.15 21.52
N LEU A 76 7.36 0.34 22.67
CA LEU A 76 7.00 1.75 22.84
C LEU A 76 8.19 2.69 22.64
N ALA A 77 9.36 2.37 23.21
CA ALA A 77 10.56 3.19 23.05
C ALA A 77 11.03 3.27 21.58
N VAL A 78 11.00 2.15 20.87
CA VAL A 78 11.29 2.09 19.42
C VAL A 78 10.24 2.88 18.62
N GLY A 79 8.96 2.71 18.94
CA GLY A 79 7.87 3.46 18.33
C GLY A 79 8.02 4.98 18.52
N TRP A 80 8.40 5.42 19.73
CA TRP A 80 8.69 6.82 20.01
C TRP A 80 9.89 7.36 19.22
N GLY A 81 10.96 6.55 19.09
CA GLY A 81 12.12 6.87 18.26
C GLY A 81 11.74 7.08 16.78
N ALA A 82 10.93 6.18 16.22
CA ALA A 82 10.42 6.30 14.86
C ALA A 82 9.57 7.56 14.64
N VAL A 83 8.68 7.88 15.59
CA VAL A 83 7.86 9.12 15.55
C VAL A 83 8.77 10.36 15.59
N LYS A 84 9.82 10.36 16.40
CA LYS A 84 10.77 11.47 16.47
C LYS A 84 11.52 11.66 15.15
N LEU A 85 11.94 10.58 14.50
CA LEU A 85 12.58 10.64 13.17
C LEU A 85 11.61 11.16 12.10
N LEU A 86 10.37 10.68 12.09
CA LEU A 86 9.32 11.17 11.18
C LEU A 86 9.05 12.66 11.37
N LYS A 87 8.96 13.13 12.63
CA LYS A 87 8.79 14.56 12.94
C LYS A 87 10.00 15.39 12.51
N GLY A 88 11.21 14.88 12.73
CA GLY A 88 12.45 15.55 12.29
C GLY A 88 12.57 15.63 10.77
N ALA A 89 12.24 14.56 10.05
CA ALA A 89 12.21 14.56 8.59
C ALA A 89 11.18 15.55 8.03
N LYS A 90 10.00 15.65 8.67
CA LYS A 90 8.99 16.67 8.32
C LYS A 90 9.42 18.11 8.57
N SER A 91 10.40 18.36 9.45
CA SER A 91 10.91 19.73 9.66
C SER A 91 12.06 20.08 8.71
N LEU A 92 12.55 19.12 7.93
CA LEU A 92 13.60 19.29 6.92
C LEU A 92 13.03 19.42 5.50
N LEU A 93 11.73 19.16 5.32
CA LEU A 93 10.94 19.48 4.14
C LEU A 93 10.23 20.82 4.34
#